data_AF-A0A2D7DZU8-F1
#
_entry.id   AF-A0A2D7DZU8-F1
#
_cell.length_a   1.000
_cell.length_b   1.000
_cell.length_c   1.000
_cell.angle_alpha   90.00
_cell.angle_beta   90.00
_cell.angle_gamma   90.00
#
_symmetry.space_group_name_H-M   'P 1'
#
loop_
_entity.id
_entity.type
_entity.pdbx_description
1 polymer ?
#
loop_
_entity_poly.entity_id
_entity_poly.type
_entity_poly.pdbx_seq_one_letter_code
_entity_poly.pdbx_strand_id
1 'polypeptide(L)'
;MLRHSYIGSCRYEHVFSNAYPGRLHSVREINYFLENLYNLKYYLNYNDISNGLLKNFINLTFGNVFNSYLKYKTHLFMKNLKTFLNCKILYIEISSLEYASTKCGIIANKLFLKQKNKEFSNDYTSEEIFNNKLFILKKDDLSSVKNEVEKMLKILELKTQIEKIFLIPHVNLLSKKTNRKIEKRKEINFVIESLVDNFSILEKVDIWESKNIKNYYLEDILDNNYLNYNSLGNKIVYDFFSNKY
;
A
#
# COMPACT_ATOMS: atom_id res chain seq x y z
N MET A 1 1.66 -23.54 7.74
CA MET A 1 1.67 -22.11 8.14
C MET A 1 0.88 -21.35 7.09
N LEU A 2 -0.26 -20.75 7.47
CA LEU A 2 -1.11 -20.01 6.54
C LEU A 2 -0.30 -18.83 5.96
N ARG A 3 -0.18 -18.78 4.63
CA ARG A 3 0.65 -17.82 3.91
C ARG A 3 -0.18 -16.57 3.65
N HIS A 4 -0.18 -15.65 4.60
CA HIS A 4 -0.82 -14.35 4.44
C HIS A 4 0.18 -13.35 3.87
N SER A 5 -0.26 -12.60 2.86
CA SER A 5 0.52 -11.50 2.31
C SER A 5 -0.21 -10.19 2.45
N TYR A 6 0.54 -9.08 2.50
CA TYR A 6 -0.02 -7.75 2.63
C TYR A 6 0.57 -6.79 1.59
N ILE A 7 -0.30 -5.97 0.98
CA ILE A 7 0.07 -4.82 0.15
C ILE A 7 -0.68 -3.59 0.68
N GLY A 8 0.00 -2.48 0.91
CA GLY A 8 -0.70 -1.27 1.36
C GLY A 8 0.23 -0.19 1.85
N SER A 9 -0.12 0.49 2.95
CA SER A 9 0.76 1.43 3.62
C SER A 9 1.69 0.73 4.62
N CYS A 10 2.74 1.43 5.07
CA CYS A 10 3.68 0.86 6.03
C CYS A 10 3.08 0.54 7.42
N ARG A 11 1.82 0.89 7.65
CA ARG A 11 1.18 0.83 8.97
C ARG A 11 0.85 -0.59 9.42
N TYR A 12 0.45 -1.46 8.51
CA TYR A 12 0.07 -2.83 8.85
C TYR A 12 1.18 -3.85 8.57
N GLU A 13 2.29 -3.44 7.94
CA GLU A 13 3.39 -4.34 7.55
C GLU A 13 3.90 -5.20 8.72
N HIS A 14 3.94 -4.65 9.93
CA HIS A 14 4.49 -5.32 11.12
C HIS A 14 3.64 -6.52 11.58
N VAL A 15 2.38 -6.62 11.14
CA VAL A 15 1.46 -7.70 11.50
C VAL A 15 1.68 -8.94 10.64
N PHE A 16 2.11 -8.75 9.38
CA PHE A 16 2.15 -9.81 8.39
C PHE A 16 3.58 -10.31 8.19
N SER A 17 3.75 -11.63 8.25
CA SER A 17 5.03 -12.29 8.00
C SER A 17 5.58 -12.02 6.59
N ASN A 18 4.72 -11.64 5.66
CA ASN A 18 5.07 -11.38 4.27
C ASN A 18 4.34 -10.15 3.71
N ALA A 19 4.80 -8.97 4.12
CA ALA A 19 4.31 -7.70 3.61
C ALA A 19 5.20 -7.19 2.47
N TYR A 20 4.58 -6.65 1.42
CA TYR A 20 5.28 -5.76 0.50
C TYR A 20 5.69 -4.50 1.28
N PRO A 21 7.00 -4.19 1.35
CA PRO A 21 7.52 -3.05 2.12
C PRO A 21 7.34 -1.75 1.33
N GLY A 22 6.09 -1.42 1.01
CA GLY A 22 5.73 -0.30 0.17
C GLY A 22 4.68 0.59 0.80
N ARG A 23 4.64 1.84 0.33
CA ARG A 23 3.56 2.78 0.65
C ARG A 23 2.68 2.92 -0.58
N LEU A 24 1.86 1.91 -0.86
CA LEU A 24 0.85 1.95 -1.91
C LEU A 24 -0.48 2.32 -1.27
N HIS A 25 -1.19 3.29 -1.84
CA HIS A 25 -2.41 3.82 -1.21
C HIS A 25 -3.66 3.68 -2.07
N SER A 26 -3.51 3.58 -3.39
CA SER A 26 -4.59 3.47 -4.37
C SER A 26 -4.51 2.16 -5.17
N VAL A 27 -5.65 1.75 -5.74
CA VAL A 27 -5.73 0.55 -6.58
C VAL A 27 -4.83 0.67 -7.81
N ARG A 28 -4.69 1.86 -8.41
CA ARG A 28 -3.76 2.14 -9.53
C ARG A 28 -2.32 1.84 -9.17
N GLU A 29 -1.86 2.30 -8.01
CA GLU A 29 -0.51 2.04 -7.53
C GLU A 29 -0.28 0.55 -7.30
N ILE A 30 -1.29 -0.14 -6.74
CA ILE A 30 -1.25 -1.59 -6.49
C ILE A 30 -1.21 -2.38 -7.80
N ASN A 31 -2.05 -2.05 -8.78
CA ASN A 31 -2.03 -2.68 -10.10
C ASN A 31 -0.69 -2.50 -10.79
N TYR A 32 -0.21 -1.26 -10.85
CA TYR A 32 1.07 -0.96 -11.46
C TYR A 32 2.20 -1.74 -10.77
N PHE A 33 2.15 -1.88 -9.44
CA PHE A 33 3.08 -2.74 -8.71
C PHE A 33 2.96 -4.21 -9.14
N LEU A 34 1.76 -4.79 -9.15
CA LEU A 34 1.54 -6.20 -9.49
C LEU A 34 1.95 -6.55 -10.91
N GLU A 35 1.64 -5.69 -11.90
CA GLU A 35 2.07 -5.86 -13.29
C GLU A 35 3.59 -5.96 -13.40
N ASN A 36 4.29 -5.08 -12.67
CA ASN A 36 5.74 -4.98 -12.71
C ASN A 36 6.44 -6.01 -11.81
N LEU A 37 5.78 -6.51 -10.77
CA LEU A 37 6.32 -7.51 -9.83
C LEU A 37 6.71 -8.81 -10.55
N TYR A 38 5.96 -9.21 -11.57
CA TYR A 38 6.31 -10.40 -12.35
C TYR A 38 7.48 -10.18 -13.29
N ASN A 39 7.59 -8.97 -13.85
CA ASN A 39 8.74 -8.59 -14.66
C ASN A 39 10.01 -8.56 -13.80
N LEU A 40 9.90 -8.13 -12.53
CA LEU A 40 11.02 -8.19 -11.57
C LEU A 40 11.61 -9.59 -11.44
N LYS A 41 10.81 -10.67 -11.44
CA LYS A 41 11.37 -12.03 -11.34
C LYS A 41 12.44 -12.30 -12.41
N TYR A 42 12.25 -11.78 -13.62
CA TYR A 42 13.22 -11.91 -14.71
C TYR A 42 14.45 -11.03 -14.49
N TYR A 43 14.27 -9.82 -13.95
CA TYR A 43 15.39 -8.94 -13.60
C TYR A 43 16.17 -9.42 -12.36
N LEU A 44 15.53 -10.13 -11.43
CA LEU A 44 16.11 -10.62 -10.18
C LEU A 44 16.95 -11.89 -10.34
N ASN A 45 16.86 -12.56 -11.50
CA ASN A 45 17.87 -13.56 -11.87
C ASN A 45 19.27 -12.93 -12.07
N TYR A 46 19.36 -11.61 -12.19
CA TYR A 46 20.61 -10.89 -11.99
C TYR A 46 20.82 -10.70 -10.49
N ASN A 47 21.58 -11.59 -9.88
CA ASN A 47 21.88 -11.65 -8.44
C ASN A 47 22.63 -10.44 -7.88
N ASP A 48 22.80 -9.36 -8.64
CA ASP A 48 23.60 -8.22 -8.25
C ASP A 48 22.75 -6.96 -8.11
N ILE A 49 22.47 -6.60 -6.86
CA ILE A 49 21.81 -5.35 -6.48
C ILE A 49 22.64 -4.12 -6.90
N SER A 50 23.94 -4.31 -7.21
CA SER A 50 24.77 -3.27 -7.83
C SER A 50 24.38 -2.95 -9.27
N ASN A 51 23.51 -3.76 -9.91
CA ASN A 51 23.01 -3.50 -11.24
C ASN A 51 22.16 -2.23 -11.27
N GLY A 52 22.72 -1.18 -11.86
CA GLY A 52 22.10 0.14 -12.01
C GLY A 52 20.73 0.10 -12.69
N LEU A 53 20.46 -0.88 -13.57
CA LEU A 53 19.16 -1.03 -14.24
C LEU A 53 18.07 -1.53 -13.29
N LEU A 54 18.37 -2.53 -12.46
CA LEU A 54 17.42 -3.01 -11.44
C LEU A 54 17.18 -1.93 -10.40
N LYS A 55 18.24 -1.21 -9.98
CA LYS A 55 18.14 -0.06 -9.07
C LYS A 55 17.27 1.05 -9.67
N ASN A 56 17.48 1.40 -10.93
CA ASN A 56 16.70 2.43 -11.62
C ASN A 56 15.27 2.00 -11.87
N PHE A 57 15.01 0.73 -12.21
CA PHE A 57 13.66 0.19 -12.32
C PHE A 57 12.95 0.23 -10.97
N ILE A 58 13.58 -0.26 -9.91
CA ILE A 58 13.03 -0.19 -8.55
C ILE A 58 12.77 1.27 -8.14
N ASN A 59 13.66 2.20 -8.49
CA ASN A 59 13.46 3.62 -8.20
C ASN A 59 12.41 4.30 -9.10
N LEU A 60 12.25 3.89 -10.36
CA LEU A 60 11.27 4.46 -11.29
C LEU A 60 9.87 3.91 -11.01
N THR A 61 9.78 2.60 -10.74
CA THR A 61 8.53 1.89 -10.47
C THR A 61 8.11 2.04 -9.01
N PHE A 62 9.06 2.15 -8.08
CA PHE A 62 8.84 2.10 -6.64
C PHE A 62 9.63 3.16 -5.85
N GLY A 63 10.06 4.27 -6.46
CA GLY A 63 11.01 5.26 -5.90
C GLY A 63 10.70 5.84 -4.53
N ASN A 64 9.49 5.64 -4.02
CA ASN A 64 9.07 6.00 -2.67
C ASN A 64 8.54 4.85 -1.80
N VAL A 65 8.38 3.68 -2.39
CA VAL A 65 8.09 2.43 -1.68
C VAL A 65 9.35 1.98 -0.95
N PHE A 66 10.50 2.06 -1.63
CA PHE A 66 11.81 1.80 -1.01
C PHE A 66 12.43 3.10 -0.54
N ASN A 67 11.87 3.64 0.54
CA ASN A 67 12.57 4.63 1.36
C ASN A 67 13.98 4.07 1.69
N SER A 68 15.02 4.91 1.75
CA SER A 68 16.37 4.48 2.13
C SER A 68 16.39 3.73 3.48
N TYR A 69 15.47 4.07 4.38
CA TYR A 69 15.18 3.37 5.64
C TYR A 69 14.65 1.93 5.46
N LEU A 70 14.07 1.61 4.31
CA LEU A 70 13.47 0.31 3.96
C LEU A 70 14.35 -0.53 3.04
N LYS A 71 15.60 -0.12 2.76
CA LYS A 71 16.54 -0.88 1.93
C LYS A 71 16.71 -2.33 2.39
N TYR A 72 16.83 -2.55 3.70
CA TYR A 72 16.90 -3.92 4.24
C TYR A 72 15.61 -4.72 3.95
N LYS A 73 14.43 -4.09 4.10
CA LYS A 73 13.15 -4.75 3.81
C LYS A 73 12.98 -5.08 2.33
N THR A 74 13.53 -4.28 1.41
CA THR A 74 13.53 -4.62 -0.03
C THR A 74 14.21 -5.94 -0.30
N HIS A 75 15.42 -6.12 0.22
CA HIS A 75 16.16 -7.37 0.06
C HIS A 75 15.42 -8.55 0.70
N LEU A 76 14.79 -8.33 1.86
CA LEU A 76 13.99 -9.37 2.51
C LEU A 76 12.75 -9.74 1.68
N PHE A 77 12.04 -8.75 1.13
CA PHE A 77 10.90 -8.99 0.26
C PHE A 77 11.29 -9.76 -1.01
N MET A 78 12.42 -9.42 -1.62
CA MET A 78 12.94 -10.16 -2.79
C MET A 78 13.20 -11.63 -2.45
N LYS A 79 13.82 -11.92 -1.30
CA LYS A 79 14.00 -13.30 -0.81
C LYS A 79 12.66 -14.00 -0.56
N ASN A 80 11.65 -13.26 -0.11
CA ASN A 80 10.32 -13.76 0.22
C ASN A 80 9.33 -13.71 -0.97
N LEU A 81 9.77 -13.29 -2.16
CA LEU A 81 8.89 -13.11 -3.32
C LEU A 81 8.17 -14.41 -3.67
N LYS A 82 8.87 -15.55 -3.63
CA LYS A 82 8.25 -16.87 -3.86
C LYS A 82 7.14 -17.17 -2.85
N THR A 83 7.30 -16.75 -1.60
CA THR A 83 6.26 -16.90 -0.57
C THR A 83 5.08 -16.00 -0.86
N PHE A 84 5.32 -14.77 -1.35
CA PHE A 84 4.28 -13.82 -1.75
C PHE A 84 3.45 -14.38 -2.91
N LEU A 85 4.10 -14.87 -3.95
CA LEU A 85 3.44 -15.44 -5.12
C LEU A 85 2.63 -16.71 -4.81
N ASN A 86 2.98 -17.43 -3.75
CA ASN A 86 2.28 -18.64 -3.31
C ASN A 86 1.36 -18.40 -2.10
N CYS A 87 0.97 -17.14 -1.83
CA CYS A 87 -0.04 -16.85 -0.81
C CYS A 87 -1.43 -17.24 -1.31
N LYS A 88 -2.29 -17.68 -0.39
CA LYS A 88 -3.71 -17.95 -0.65
C LYS A 88 -4.61 -16.80 -0.23
N ILE A 89 -4.14 -16.01 0.75
CA ILE A 89 -4.88 -14.89 1.32
C ILE A 89 -4.02 -13.64 1.18
N LEU A 90 -4.60 -12.62 0.57
CA LEU A 90 -3.97 -11.32 0.38
C LEU A 90 -4.75 -10.24 1.12
N TYR A 91 -4.06 -9.44 1.92
CA TYR A 91 -4.60 -8.25 2.55
C TYR A 91 -4.16 -7.03 1.73
N ILE A 92 -5.10 -6.16 1.39
CA ILE A 92 -4.85 -4.94 0.62
C ILE A 92 -5.40 -3.74 1.38
N GLU A 93 -4.54 -2.79 1.74
CA GLU A 93 -5.01 -1.50 2.23
C GLU A 93 -5.29 -0.53 1.08
N ILE A 94 -6.52 -0.01 1.02
CA ILE A 94 -6.86 1.11 0.14
C ILE A 94 -7.08 2.33 1.05
N SER A 95 -6.36 3.40 0.76
CA SER A 95 -6.34 4.61 1.59
C SER A 95 -6.44 5.91 0.81
N SER A 96 -6.42 5.84 -0.52
CA SER A 96 -6.52 6.99 -1.43
C SER A 96 -7.14 6.58 -2.76
N LEU A 97 -7.97 7.44 -3.34
CA LEU A 97 -8.36 7.38 -4.76
C LEU A 97 -7.45 8.24 -5.63
N GLU A 98 -6.64 9.09 -5.00
CA GLU A 98 -5.70 9.97 -5.67
C GLU A 98 -4.37 9.25 -5.90
N TYR A 99 -3.77 9.46 -7.07
CA TYR A 99 -2.50 8.90 -7.50
C TYR A 99 -1.76 9.90 -8.42
N ALA A 100 -0.49 9.65 -8.70
CA ALA A 100 0.27 10.43 -9.68
C ALA A 100 0.54 9.58 -10.93
N SER A 101 0.46 10.17 -12.12
CA SER A 101 0.78 9.47 -13.36
C SER A 101 1.49 10.34 -14.39
N THR A 102 2.36 9.77 -15.22
CA THR A 102 2.93 10.45 -16.39
C THR A 102 2.06 10.28 -17.64
N LYS A 103 2.37 11.02 -18.71
CA LYS A 103 1.74 10.84 -20.03
C LYS A 103 1.99 9.44 -20.64
N CYS A 104 3.12 8.82 -20.31
CA CYS A 104 3.47 7.47 -20.78
C CYS A 104 2.96 6.34 -19.87
N GLY A 105 2.11 6.65 -18.89
CA GLY A 105 1.43 5.64 -18.06
C GLY A 105 2.21 5.15 -16.84
N ILE A 106 3.34 5.77 -16.50
CA ILE A 106 4.06 5.47 -15.25
C ILE A 106 3.22 5.99 -14.07
N ILE A 107 2.99 5.15 -13.07
CA ILE A 107 2.24 5.49 -11.85
C ILE A 107 3.19 5.65 -10.67
N ALA A 108 2.98 6.68 -9.85
CA ALA A 108 3.75 6.94 -8.64
C ALA A 108 2.85 7.37 -7.48
N ASN A 109 3.41 7.30 -6.26
CA ASN A 109 2.74 7.76 -5.06
C ASN A 109 2.68 9.29 -5.03
N LYS A 110 1.46 9.84 -4.92
CA LYS A 110 1.21 11.29 -4.90
C LYS A 110 1.94 12.04 -3.78
N LEU A 111 2.18 11.40 -2.63
CA LEU A 111 2.79 12.04 -1.47
C LEU A 111 4.26 12.40 -1.75
N PHE A 112 4.90 11.73 -2.71
CA PHE A 112 6.25 12.05 -3.17
C PHE A 112 6.32 13.45 -3.81
N LEU A 113 5.34 13.79 -4.63
CA LEU A 113 5.32 15.06 -5.37
C LEU A 113 5.10 16.29 -4.47
N LYS A 114 4.64 16.07 -3.22
CA LYS A 114 4.39 17.14 -2.25
C LYS A 114 5.61 17.52 -1.43
N GLN A 115 6.65 16.69 -1.37
CA GLN A 115 7.88 17.00 -0.63
C GLN A 115 8.82 17.85 -1.49
N LYS A 116 8.48 19.13 -1.66
CA LYS A 116 9.35 20.12 -2.32
C LYS A 116 10.46 20.66 -1.42
N ASN A 117 10.36 20.48 -0.10
CA ASN A 117 11.26 21.14 0.84
C ASN A 117 11.85 20.12 1.81
N LYS A 118 13.17 19.93 1.66
CA LYS A 118 14.17 19.56 2.68
C LYS A 118 13.77 18.44 3.65
N GLU A 119 14.39 17.27 3.47
CA GLU A 119 14.99 16.53 4.58
C GLU A 119 16.02 15.54 3.97
N PHE A 120 17.29 15.74 4.30
CA PHE A 120 18.48 14.95 3.95
C PHE A 120 19.09 15.13 2.54
N SER A 121 20.14 15.96 2.47
CA SER A 121 21.05 16.12 1.32
C SER A 121 21.89 14.87 0.97
N ASN A 122 21.70 13.77 1.70
CA ASN A 122 22.41 12.50 1.47
C ASN A 122 21.47 11.38 0.99
N ASP A 123 20.18 11.64 0.82
CA ASP A 123 19.25 10.73 0.13
C ASP A 123 19.33 11.01 -1.39
N TYR A 124 20.35 10.43 -2.02
CA TYR A 124 20.75 10.59 -3.43
C TYR A 124 19.70 10.14 -4.49
N THR A 125 18.39 10.14 -4.23
CA THR A 125 17.41 9.57 -5.18
C THR A 125 16.11 10.36 -5.39
N SER A 126 15.82 11.41 -4.62
CA SER A 126 14.53 12.11 -4.72
C SER A 126 14.52 13.28 -5.71
N GLU A 127 15.59 14.07 -5.79
CA GLU A 127 15.58 15.33 -6.57
C GLU A 127 15.95 15.17 -8.06
N GLU A 128 16.86 14.26 -8.42
CA GLU A 128 17.41 14.25 -9.79
C GLU A 128 16.58 13.47 -10.83
N ILE A 129 15.80 12.45 -10.42
CA ILE A 129 15.04 11.62 -11.37
C ILE A 129 13.64 12.20 -11.65
N PHE A 130 13.08 12.99 -10.74
CA PHE A 130 11.67 13.36 -10.77
C PHE A 130 11.48 14.88 -10.90
N ASN A 131 11.72 15.37 -12.11
CA ASN A 131 11.24 16.69 -12.51
C ASN A 131 9.70 16.72 -12.35
N ASN A 132 9.19 17.50 -11.39
CA ASN A 132 7.76 17.66 -11.06
C ASN A 132 6.84 17.99 -12.26
N LYS A 133 7.39 18.34 -13.44
CA LYS A 133 6.63 18.58 -14.68
C LYS A 133 6.15 17.29 -15.38
N LEU A 134 6.70 16.13 -15.04
CA LEU A 134 6.39 14.86 -15.73
C LEU A 134 5.13 14.17 -15.19
N PHE A 135 4.80 14.36 -13.92
CA PHE A 135 3.70 13.69 -13.25
C PHE A 135 2.50 14.61 -13.04
N ILE A 136 1.32 14.08 -13.32
CA ILE A 136 0.02 14.75 -13.14
C ILE A 136 -0.72 14.03 -12.03
N LEU A 137 -1.19 14.79 -11.04
CA LEU A 137 -2.06 14.28 -9.99
C LEU A 137 -3.45 13.99 -10.56
N LYS A 138 -3.95 12.79 -10.28
CA LYS A 138 -5.26 12.32 -10.72
C LYS A 138 -6.02 11.76 -9.52
N LYS A 139 -7.33 11.62 -9.68
CA LYS A 139 -8.23 10.98 -8.73
C LYS A 139 -9.17 10.08 -9.51
N ASP A 140 -9.23 8.81 -9.15
CA ASP A 140 -10.20 7.88 -9.71
C ASP A 140 -11.60 8.12 -9.12
N ASP A 141 -12.62 7.87 -9.93
CA ASP A 141 -13.99 7.65 -9.49
C ASP A 141 -14.26 6.15 -9.26
N LEU A 142 -15.45 5.82 -8.73
CA LEU A 142 -15.81 4.43 -8.43
C LEU A 142 -15.77 3.53 -9.67
N SER A 143 -16.18 4.01 -10.84
CA SER A 143 -16.21 3.22 -12.08
C SER A 143 -14.78 2.87 -12.52
N SER A 144 -13.88 3.86 -12.52
CA SER A 144 -12.46 3.66 -12.77
C SER A 144 -11.86 2.67 -11.78
N VAL A 145 -12.16 2.80 -10.47
CA VAL A 145 -11.67 1.85 -9.46
C VAL A 145 -12.16 0.43 -9.72
N LYS A 146 -13.44 0.23 -10.05
CA LYS A 146 -13.97 -1.10 -10.38
C LYS A 146 -13.22 -1.74 -11.56
N ASN A 147 -13.02 -0.98 -12.64
CA ASN A 147 -12.25 -1.44 -13.80
C ASN A 147 -10.81 -1.80 -13.44
N GLU A 148 -10.18 -1.03 -12.55
CA GLU A 148 -8.85 -1.34 -12.06
C GLU A 148 -8.83 -2.58 -11.17
N VAL A 149 -9.83 -2.80 -10.31
CA VAL A 149 -9.95 -4.04 -9.53
C VAL A 149 -10.12 -5.26 -10.44
N GLU A 150 -10.92 -5.18 -11.51
CA GLU A 150 -11.03 -6.27 -12.48
C GLU A 150 -9.69 -6.63 -13.12
N LYS A 151 -8.88 -5.62 -13.48
CA LYS A 151 -7.52 -5.84 -13.98
C LYS A 151 -6.64 -6.50 -12.93
N MET A 152 -6.71 -6.02 -11.69
CA MET A 152 -5.98 -6.58 -10.55
C MET A 152 -6.26 -8.08 -10.42
N LEU A 153 -7.54 -8.45 -10.40
CA LEU A 153 -7.98 -9.83 -10.23
C LEU A 153 -7.49 -10.72 -11.37
N LYS A 154 -7.53 -10.24 -12.62
CA LYS A 154 -6.95 -10.97 -13.77
C LYS A 154 -5.45 -11.22 -13.61
N ILE A 155 -4.69 -10.22 -13.14
CA ILE A 155 -3.25 -10.36 -12.89
C ILE A 155 -3.01 -11.40 -11.80
N LEU A 156 -3.75 -11.33 -10.69
CA LEU A 156 -3.60 -12.24 -9.56
C LEU A 156 -4.00 -13.68 -9.93
N GLU A 157 -5.09 -13.88 -10.66
CA GLU A 157 -5.57 -15.19 -11.12
C GLU A 157 -4.52 -15.88 -12.01
N LEU A 158 -3.95 -15.14 -12.97
CA LEU A 158 -2.98 -15.69 -13.92
C LEU A 158 -1.63 -16.03 -13.28
N LYS A 159 -1.33 -15.50 -12.09
CA LYS A 159 0.04 -15.41 -11.59
C LYS A 159 0.24 -15.75 -10.11
N THR A 160 -0.83 -16.06 -9.37
CA THR A 160 -0.79 -16.41 -7.93
C THR A 160 -1.73 -17.57 -7.60
N GLN A 161 -1.76 -17.97 -6.33
CA GLN A 161 -2.72 -18.95 -5.77
C GLN A 161 -3.75 -18.27 -4.86
N ILE A 162 -4.01 -16.98 -5.06
CA ILE A 162 -4.90 -16.21 -4.18
C ILE A 162 -6.34 -16.68 -4.35
N GLU A 163 -6.94 -17.09 -3.24
CA GLU A 163 -8.32 -17.57 -3.13
C GLU A 163 -9.22 -16.53 -2.45
N LYS A 164 -8.64 -15.60 -1.67
CA LYS A 164 -9.36 -14.58 -0.92
C LYS A 164 -8.54 -13.31 -0.78
N ILE A 165 -9.21 -12.16 -0.91
CA ILE A 165 -8.61 -10.84 -0.73
C ILE A 165 -9.40 -10.07 0.33
N PHE A 166 -8.70 -9.62 1.36
CA PHE A 166 -9.25 -8.74 2.39
C PHE A 166 -8.88 -7.29 2.11
N LEU A 167 -9.88 -6.43 1.91
CA LEU A 167 -9.72 -5.00 1.76
C LEU A 167 -9.77 -4.31 3.12
N ILE A 168 -8.71 -3.60 3.45
CA ILE A 168 -8.56 -2.85 4.70
C ILE A 168 -8.73 -1.36 4.38
N PRO A 169 -9.74 -0.68 4.94
CA PRO A 169 -9.79 0.78 4.86
C PRO A 169 -8.74 1.41 5.77
N HIS A 170 -8.34 2.62 5.40
CA HIS A 170 -7.52 3.45 6.27
C HIS A 170 -8.27 3.82 7.55
N VAL A 171 -7.53 3.90 8.68
CA VAL A 171 -8.06 4.31 9.99
C VAL A 171 -8.93 5.57 9.91
N ASN A 172 -10.16 5.55 10.44
CA ASN A 172 -11.06 6.71 10.39
C ASN A 172 -11.81 6.97 11.71
N LEU A 173 -11.03 7.24 12.76
CA LEU A 173 -11.55 7.66 14.07
C LEU A 173 -11.81 9.17 14.14
N LEU A 174 -12.47 9.63 15.21
CA LEU A 174 -12.63 11.06 15.49
C LEU A 174 -11.27 11.69 15.83
N SER A 175 -11.06 12.96 15.50
CA SER A 175 -9.94 13.74 16.04
C SER A 175 -10.36 14.44 17.33
N LYS A 176 -9.50 14.43 18.37
CA LYS A 176 -9.70 15.19 19.61
C LYS A 176 -9.84 16.69 19.34
N LYS A 177 -9.10 17.19 18.34
CA LYS A 177 -9.03 18.62 18.02
C LYS A 177 -10.30 19.14 17.37
N THR A 178 -10.89 18.36 16.46
CA THR A 178 -12.02 18.82 15.63
C THR A 178 -13.33 18.14 15.97
N ASN A 179 -13.30 17.06 16.75
CA ASN A 179 -14.41 16.15 17.01
C ASN A 179 -15.09 15.67 15.72
N ARG A 180 -14.32 15.48 14.65
CA ARG A 180 -14.79 15.03 13.33
C ARG A 180 -13.92 13.90 12.79
N LYS A 181 -14.53 13.00 12.00
CA LYS A 181 -13.83 12.00 11.17
C LYS A 181 -13.25 12.67 9.92
N ILE A 182 -12.34 11.99 9.21
CA ILE A 182 -11.78 12.51 7.96
C ILE A 182 -12.70 12.10 6.81
N GLU A 183 -13.37 13.08 6.18
CA GLU A 183 -14.36 12.84 5.12
C GLU A 183 -13.82 12.02 3.95
N LYS A 184 -12.59 12.29 3.50
CA LYS A 184 -11.94 11.51 2.42
C LYS A 184 -11.85 10.01 2.72
N ARG A 185 -11.81 9.61 4.00
CA ARG A 185 -11.78 8.19 4.39
C ARG A 185 -13.15 7.54 4.35
N LYS A 186 -14.24 8.32 4.46
CA LYS A 186 -15.60 7.82 4.22
C LYS A 186 -15.81 7.44 2.76
N GLU A 187 -15.28 8.25 1.85
CA GLU A 187 -15.30 7.95 0.41
C GLU A 187 -14.61 6.60 0.11
N ILE A 188 -13.46 6.33 0.74
CA ILE A 188 -12.77 5.04 0.62
C ILE A 188 -13.62 3.89 1.18
N ASN A 189 -14.25 4.08 2.35
CA ASN A 189 -15.13 3.06 2.91
C ASN A 189 -16.27 2.70 1.98
N PHE A 190 -16.91 3.70 1.38
CA PHE A 190 -17.97 3.50 0.40
C PHE A 190 -17.47 2.74 -0.85
N VAL A 191 -16.29 3.09 -1.36
CA VAL A 191 -15.67 2.37 -2.48
C VAL A 191 -15.41 0.92 -2.12
N ILE A 192 -14.84 0.64 -0.94
CA ILE A 192 -14.57 -0.75 -0.50
C ILE A 192 -15.86 -1.55 -0.37
N GLU A 193 -16.91 -0.98 0.23
CA GLU A 193 -18.22 -1.64 0.35
C GLU A 193 -18.77 -1.99 -1.03
N SER A 194 -18.76 -1.01 -1.96
CA SER A 194 -19.18 -1.28 -3.33
C SER A 194 -18.34 -2.35 -4.01
N LEU A 195 -17.04 -2.43 -3.77
CA LEU A 195 -16.20 -3.47 -4.35
C LEU A 195 -16.56 -4.86 -3.79
N VAL A 196 -16.74 -4.98 -2.48
CA VAL A 196 -17.11 -6.26 -1.85
C VAL A 196 -18.46 -6.78 -2.36
N ASP A 197 -19.42 -5.89 -2.59
CA ASP A 197 -20.73 -6.27 -3.16
C ASP A 197 -20.65 -6.78 -4.61
N ASN A 198 -19.59 -6.41 -5.34
CA ASN A 198 -19.44 -6.71 -6.77
C ASN A 198 -18.47 -7.87 -7.05
N PHE A 199 -17.62 -8.25 -6.08
CA PHE A 199 -16.57 -9.25 -6.28
C PHE A 199 -16.51 -10.24 -5.11
N SER A 200 -16.91 -11.49 -5.33
CA SER A 200 -17.02 -12.53 -4.28
C SER A 200 -15.70 -12.90 -3.60
N ILE A 201 -14.57 -12.70 -4.29
CA ILE A 201 -13.22 -12.92 -3.74
C ILE A 201 -12.82 -11.85 -2.72
N LEU A 202 -13.51 -10.70 -2.71
CA LEU A 202 -13.21 -9.58 -1.83
C LEU A 202 -14.01 -9.67 -0.53
N GLU A 203 -13.42 -9.20 0.55
CA GLU A 203 -14.09 -9.01 1.83
C GLU A 203 -13.53 -7.80 2.56
N LYS A 204 -14.36 -7.05 3.29
CA LYS A 204 -13.92 -5.87 4.04
C LYS A 204 -13.46 -6.27 5.44
N VAL A 205 -12.29 -5.78 5.85
CA VAL A 205 -11.77 -5.91 7.22
C VAL A 205 -11.54 -4.52 7.79
N ASP A 206 -12.51 -4.01 8.55
CA ASP A 206 -12.44 -2.71 9.21
C ASP A 206 -12.28 -2.85 10.73
N ILE A 207 -11.04 -2.65 11.19
CA ILE A 207 -10.67 -2.73 12.61
C ILE A 207 -11.28 -1.58 13.41
N TRP A 208 -11.45 -0.43 12.76
CA TRP A 208 -11.74 0.85 13.39
C TRP A 208 -13.22 1.03 13.71
N GLU A 209 -14.07 0.20 13.13
CA GLU A 209 -15.51 0.15 13.42
C GLU A 209 -15.87 -0.87 14.52
N SER A 210 -14.89 -1.60 15.08
CA SER A 210 -15.15 -2.50 16.20
C SER A 210 -15.57 -1.72 17.47
N LYS A 211 -16.51 -2.29 18.25
CA LYS A 211 -17.15 -1.61 19.40
C LYS A 211 -16.16 -1.03 20.42
N ASN A 212 -15.02 -1.69 20.63
CA ASN A 212 -14.02 -1.27 21.60
C ASN A 212 -13.08 -0.21 21.02
N ILE A 213 -12.78 -0.27 19.72
CA ILE A 213 -11.77 0.60 19.08
C ILE A 213 -12.36 1.94 18.65
N LYS A 214 -13.65 1.97 18.27
CA LYS A 214 -14.33 3.19 17.82
C LYS A 214 -14.40 4.31 18.87
N ASN A 215 -14.10 4.00 20.13
CA ASN A 215 -14.08 4.96 21.24
C ASN A 215 -12.75 5.70 21.37
N TYR A 216 -11.70 5.26 20.67
CA TYR A 216 -10.44 6.01 20.59
C TYR A 216 -10.53 7.17 19.61
N TYR A 217 -9.71 8.18 19.85
CA TYR A 217 -9.43 9.23 18.88
C TYR A 217 -8.18 8.90 18.05
N LEU A 218 -8.04 9.57 16.90
CA LEU A 218 -6.85 9.44 16.06
C LEU A 218 -5.55 9.72 16.83
N GLU A 219 -5.58 10.72 17.70
CA GLU A 219 -4.46 11.12 18.56
C GLU A 219 -4.06 10.06 19.59
N ASP A 220 -4.94 9.11 19.93
CA ASP A 220 -4.62 8.05 20.89
C ASP A 220 -3.74 6.97 20.29
N ILE A 221 -3.82 6.77 18.96
CA ILE A 221 -3.23 5.60 18.28
C ILE A 221 -2.19 5.96 17.23
N LEU A 222 -2.11 7.23 16.82
CA LEU A 222 -1.11 7.71 15.87
C LEU A 222 0.05 8.41 16.59
N ASP A 223 1.20 8.44 15.92
CA ASP A 223 2.35 9.24 16.33
C ASP A 223 2.05 10.76 16.19
N ASN A 224 2.95 11.59 16.72
CA ASN A 224 2.80 13.05 16.72
C ASN A 224 2.72 13.65 15.30
N ASN A 225 3.21 12.94 14.28
CA ASN A 225 3.18 13.36 12.88
C ASN A 225 1.94 12.80 12.14
N TYR A 226 1.10 12.02 12.82
CA TYR A 226 -0.06 11.31 12.28
C TYR A 226 0.27 10.39 11.10
N LEU A 227 1.54 9.99 10.98
CA LEU A 227 2.03 9.18 9.87
C LEU A 227 1.94 7.70 10.20
N ASN A 228 2.38 7.28 11.39
CA ASN A 228 2.38 5.88 11.80
C ASN A 228 1.55 5.65 13.07
N TYR A 229 1.31 4.38 13.39
CA TYR A 229 0.77 4.01 14.68
C TYR A 229 1.82 4.16 15.78
N ASN A 230 1.38 4.64 16.94
CA ASN A 230 2.16 4.56 18.17
C ASN A 230 2.07 3.14 18.78
N SER A 231 2.69 2.92 19.94
CA SER A 231 2.69 1.60 20.61
C SER A 231 1.29 1.03 20.86
N LEU A 232 0.32 1.88 21.24
CA LEU A 232 -1.06 1.46 21.46
C LEU A 232 -1.73 1.08 20.14
N GLY A 233 -1.59 1.90 19.10
CA GLY A 233 -2.13 1.62 17.78
C GLY A 233 -1.60 0.30 17.20
N ASN A 234 -0.29 0.05 17.30
CA ASN A 234 0.32 -1.21 16.85
C ASN A 234 -0.24 -2.41 17.62
N LYS A 235 -0.36 -2.31 18.95
CA LYS A 235 -0.94 -3.37 19.78
C LYS A 235 -2.39 -3.68 19.36
N ILE A 236 -3.22 -2.66 19.19
CA ILE A 236 -4.63 -2.81 18.80
C ILE A 236 -4.75 -3.56 17.46
N VAL A 237 -3.96 -3.15 16.47
CA VAL A 237 -3.97 -3.78 15.15
C VAL A 237 -3.49 -5.23 15.24
N TYR A 238 -2.39 -5.48 15.95
CA TYR A 238 -1.85 -6.82 16.14
C TYR A 238 -2.86 -7.75 16.84
N ASP A 239 -3.48 -7.30 17.93
CA ASP A 239 -4.47 -8.06 18.69
C ASP A 239 -5.70 -8.37 17.83
N PHE A 240 -6.14 -7.44 16.97
CA PHE A 240 -7.27 -7.67 16.08
C PHE A 240 -6.99 -8.81 15.10
N PHE A 241 -5.85 -8.78 14.42
CA PHE A 241 -5.53 -9.80 13.43
C PHE A 241 -5.23 -11.15 14.09
N SER A 242 -4.46 -11.16 15.18
CA SER A 242 -4.07 -12.41 15.86
C SER A 242 -5.24 -13.18 16.49
N ASN A 243 -6.31 -12.48 16.87
CA ASN A 243 -7.48 -13.12 17.50
C ASN A 243 -8.57 -13.52 16.50
N LYS A 244 -8.55 -12.99 15.27
CA LYS A 244 -9.65 -13.13 14.31
C LYS A 244 -9.26 -13.86 13.02
N TYR A 245 -7.97 -13.88 12.65
CA TYR A 245 -7.46 -14.39 11.38
C TYR A 245 -6.13 -15.13 11.55
#